data_AF-A0A1B1M8S7-F1
#
_entry.id   AF-A0A1B1M8S7-F1
#
_cell.length_a   1.000
_cell.length_b   1.000
_cell.length_c   1.000
_cell.angle_alpha   90.00
_cell.angle_beta   90.00
_cell.angle_gamma   90.00
#
_symmetry.space_group_name_H-M   'P 1'
#
loop_
_entity.id
_entity.type
_entity.pdbx_description
1 polymer ?
#
loop_
_entity_poly.entity_id
_entity_poly.type
_entity_poly.pdbx_seq_one_letter_code
_entity_poly.pdbx_strand_id
1 'polypeptide(L)'
;MRWQLGVLLSATAAAMFAERTGSDAAAVVSALLYALTIAIGLYSARRRARAHWQAHRAVAELLKSLAWQYMVHGGVLHSRVPNADAVFAERLEERLSELRKVGWEDPRNGPAGRGAGQITPTMRAVRAKTLEVRRDIYLRERLLEQHAWYRRKAALAHRSAARWSSVTASLTLLALLAAVLRAADVIGRWDLTGLFSASAAAAVAWQEVRRHRPLTYAHSLVEQDLETLRVEMTTTVTEDQWPAKVAEAERLVSPQHSDWLVRFGN
;
A
#
# COMPACT_ATOMS: atom_id res chain seq x y z
N MET A 1 21.25 -14.09 -2.69
CA MET A 1 22.70 -14.21 -2.44
C MET A 1 23.34 -15.27 -3.35
N ARG A 2 23.02 -16.57 -3.19
CA ARG A 2 23.63 -17.67 -3.97
C ARG A 2 23.55 -17.49 -5.50
N TRP A 3 22.39 -17.08 -6.03
CA TRP A 3 22.20 -16.86 -7.46
C TRP A 3 22.94 -15.64 -8.03
N GLN A 4 23.07 -14.55 -7.25
CA GLN A 4 23.80 -13.36 -7.68
C GLN A 4 25.29 -13.62 -7.80
N LEU A 5 25.84 -14.39 -6.86
CA LEU A 5 27.24 -14.82 -6.92
C LEU A 5 27.49 -15.69 -8.15
N GLY A 6 26.57 -16.61 -8.46
CA GLY A 6 26.67 -17.43 -9.68
C GLY A 6 26.70 -16.58 -10.97
N VAL A 7 25.78 -15.62 -11.12
CA VAL A 7 25.74 -14.75 -12.31
C VAL A 7 26.98 -13.85 -12.39
N LEU A 8 27.45 -13.30 -11.27
CA LEU A 8 28.66 -12.47 -11.23
C LEU A 8 29.91 -13.28 -11.61
N LEU A 9 30.04 -14.51 -11.08
CA LEU A 9 31.15 -15.40 -11.42
C LEU A 9 31.15 -15.78 -12.91
N SER A 10 29.98 -16.06 -13.47
CA SER A 10 29.83 -16.28 -14.91
C SER A 10 30.17 -15.04 -15.74
N ALA A 11 29.82 -13.84 -15.26
CA ALA A 11 30.17 -12.57 -15.92
C ALA A 11 31.68 -12.36 -15.96
N THR A 12 32.37 -12.61 -14.84
CA THR A 12 33.84 -12.55 -14.75
C THR A 12 34.51 -13.61 -15.62
N ALA A 13 34.00 -14.84 -15.67
CA ALA A 13 34.56 -15.89 -16.52
C ALA A 13 34.41 -15.55 -18.02
N ALA A 14 33.25 -15.01 -18.42
CA ALA A 14 33.03 -14.54 -19.78
C ALA A 14 33.93 -13.34 -20.14
N ALA A 15 34.18 -12.42 -19.20
CA ALA A 15 35.11 -11.31 -19.40
C ALA A 15 36.55 -11.80 -19.63
N MET A 16 37.03 -12.70 -18.77
CA MET A 16 38.37 -13.29 -18.87
C MET A 16 38.54 -14.07 -20.18
N PHE A 17 37.49 -14.78 -20.63
CA PHE A 17 37.49 -15.47 -21.91
C PHE A 17 37.53 -14.49 -23.09
N ALA A 18 36.77 -13.40 -23.02
CA ALA A 18 36.79 -12.34 -24.04
C ALA A 18 38.19 -11.71 -24.17
N GLU A 19 38.82 -11.38 -23.05
CA GLU A 19 40.15 -10.77 -23.01
C GLU A 19 41.23 -11.71 -23.55
N ARG A 20 41.11 -13.02 -23.27
CA ARG A 20 42.05 -14.04 -23.76
C ARG A 20 41.88 -14.35 -25.26
N THR A 21 40.66 -14.23 -25.80
CA THR A 21 40.34 -14.62 -27.19
C THR A 21 40.18 -13.43 -28.14
N GLY A 22 40.10 -12.20 -27.61
CA GLY A 22 39.80 -11.00 -28.40
C GLY A 22 38.38 -10.98 -28.98
N SER A 23 37.45 -11.76 -28.42
CA SER A 23 36.10 -11.93 -28.97
C SER A 23 35.13 -10.84 -28.51
N ASP A 24 34.65 -10.03 -29.45
CA ASP A 24 33.61 -9.03 -29.22
C ASP A 24 32.30 -9.65 -28.71
N ALA A 25 31.94 -10.84 -29.20
CA ALA A 25 30.74 -11.54 -28.76
C ALA A 25 30.82 -11.93 -27.28
N ALA A 26 31.97 -12.42 -26.81
CA ALA A 26 32.19 -12.74 -25.40
C ALA A 26 32.18 -11.48 -24.51
N ALA A 27 32.69 -10.36 -25.02
CA ALA A 27 32.62 -9.07 -24.33
C ALA A 27 31.17 -8.58 -24.17
N VAL A 28 30.34 -8.68 -25.22
CA VAL A 28 28.90 -8.34 -25.14
C VAL A 28 28.17 -9.25 -24.15
N VAL A 29 28.44 -10.56 -24.16
CA VAL A 29 27.85 -11.51 -23.20
C VAL A 29 28.24 -11.15 -21.78
N SER A 30 29.51 -10.83 -21.52
CA SER A 30 29.96 -10.38 -20.19
C SER A 30 29.25 -9.09 -19.75
N ALA A 31 29.14 -8.09 -20.63
CA ALA A 31 28.43 -6.85 -20.35
C ALA A 31 26.96 -7.09 -19.98
N LEU A 32 26.27 -7.99 -20.71
CA LEU A 32 24.89 -8.38 -20.40
C LEU A 32 24.77 -9.08 -19.04
N LEU A 33 25.72 -9.96 -18.69
CA LEU A 33 25.73 -10.65 -17.40
C LEU A 33 26.01 -9.70 -16.22
N TYR A 34 26.88 -8.71 -16.40
CA TYR A 34 27.08 -7.64 -15.41
C TYR A 34 25.83 -6.77 -15.27
N ALA A 35 25.20 -6.36 -16.37
CA ALA A 35 23.94 -5.62 -16.34
C ALA A 35 22.84 -6.41 -15.62
N LEU A 36 22.74 -7.72 -15.88
CA LEU A 36 21.83 -8.62 -15.18
C LEU A 36 22.13 -8.68 -13.68
N THR A 37 23.41 -8.75 -13.29
CA THR A 37 23.80 -8.77 -11.88
C THR A 37 23.38 -7.48 -11.16
N ILE A 38 23.62 -6.32 -11.79
CA ILE A 38 23.18 -5.01 -11.27
C ILE A 38 21.66 -4.98 -11.13
N ALA A 39 20.92 -5.43 -12.16
CA ALA A 39 19.46 -5.47 -12.14
C ALA A 39 18.92 -6.33 -10.99
N ILE A 40 19.48 -7.52 -10.76
CA ILE A 40 19.10 -8.40 -9.64
C ILE A 40 19.47 -7.73 -8.30
N GLY A 41 20.63 -7.08 -8.20
CA GLY A 41 21.06 -6.31 -7.04
C GLY A 41 20.06 -5.21 -6.67
N LEU A 42 19.73 -4.34 -7.61
CA LEU A 42 18.76 -3.26 -7.42
C LEU A 42 17.36 -3.79 -7.11
N TYR A 43 16.92 -4.85 -7.79
CA TYR A 43 15.62 -5.47 -7.53
C TYR A 43 15.54 -6.02 -6.10
N SER A 44 16.55 -6.78 -5.66
CA SER A 44 16.58 -7.35 -4.31
C SER A 44 16.66 -6.27 -3.23
N ALA A 45 17.45 -5.21 -3.43
CA ALA A 45 17.52 -4.07 -2.52
C ALA A 45 16.16 -3.36 -2.40
N ARG A 46 15.50 -3.06 -3.53
CA ARG A 46 14.16 -2.45 -3.55
C ARG A 46 13.11 -3.33 -2.87
N ARG A 47 13.17 -4.65 -3.09
CA ARG A 47 12.24 -5.61 -2.45
C ARG A 47 12.37 -5.61 -0.93
N ARG A 48 13.62 -5.61 -0.41
CA ARG A 48 13.87 -5.52 1.03
C ARG A 48 13.39 -4.20 1.62
N ALA A 49 13.72 -3.07 0.98
CA ALA A 49 13.26 -1.76 1.42
C ALA A 49 11.72 -1.67 1.47
N ARG A 50 11.04 -2.22 0.45
CA ARG A 50 9.57 -2.29 0.42
C ARG A 50 9.01 -3.16 1.55
N ALA A 51 9.59 -4.33 1.81
CA ALA A 51 9.15 -5.21 2.89
C ALA A 51 9.31 -4.54 4.27
N HIS A 52 10.46 -3.90 4.52
CA HIS A 52 10.67 -3.14 5.76
C HIS A 52 9.68 -1.99 5.91
N TRP A 53 9.48 -1.19 4.85
CA TRP A 53 8.50 -0.10 4.88
C TRP A 53 7.08 -0.61 5.17
N GLN A 54 6.68 -1.73 4.56
CA GLN A 54 5.38 -2.35 4.80
C GLN A 54 5.23 -2.84 6.24
N ALA A 55 6.28 -3.45 6.81
CA ALA A 55 6.28 -3.90 8.20
C ALA A 55 6.11 -2.74 9.17
N HIS A 56 6.87 -1.65 9.01
CA HIS A 56 6.75 -0.46 9.86
C HIS A 56 5.37 0.19 9.74
N ARG A 57 4.83 0.27 8.52
CA ARG A 57 3.45 0.74 8.28
C ARG A 57 2.44 -0.15 8.99
N ALA A 58 2.60 -1.47 8.92
CA ALA A 58 1.70 -2.42 9.60
C ALA A 58 1.74 -2.26 11.12
N VAL A 59 2.92 -2.05 11.72
CA VAL A 59 3.07 -1.75 13.15
C VAL A 59 2.35 -0.46 13.53
N ALA A 60 2.51 0.60 12.74
CA ALA A 60 1.87 1.89 13.02
C ALA A 60 0.33 1.79 12.95
N GLU A 61 -0.21 1.11 11.94
CA GLU A 61 -1.66 0.90 11.80
C GLU A 61 -2.22 -0.02 12.89
N LEU A 62 -1.47 -1.05 13.28
CA LEU A 62 -1.80 -1.91 14.42
C LEU A 62 -1.89 -1.11 15.72
N LEU A 63 -0.87 -0.30 16.03
CA LEU A 63 -0.85 0.55 17.22
C LEU A 63 -2.00 1.55 17.21
N LYS A 64 -2.24 2.24 16.08
CA LYS A 64 -3.34 3.20 15.95
C LYS A 64 -4.69 2.51 16.19
N SER A 65 -4.92 1.36 15.54
CA SER A 65 -6.17 0.62 15.68
C SER A 65 -6.40 0.11 17.10
N LEU A 66 -5.38 -0.49 17.72
CA LEU A 66 -5.48 -1.02 19.07
C LEU A 66 -5.66 0.10 20.11
N ALA A 67 -5.01 1.25 19.91
CA ALA A 67 -5.19 2.43 20.76
C ALA A 67 -6.63 2.96 20.71
N TRP A 68 -7.23 3.04 19.50
CA TRP A 68 -8.64 3.41 19.37
C TRP A 68 -9.56 2.42 20.06
N GLN A 69 -9.38 1.12 19.81
CA GLN A 69 -10.15 0.06 20.48
C GLN A 69 -10.00 0.12 22.00
N TYR A 70 -8.81 0.41 22.53
CA TYR A 70 -8.61 0.62 23.96
C TYR A 70 -9.39 1.82 24.49
N MET A 71 -9.23 2.98 23.86
CA MET A 71 -9.84 4.24 24.33
C MET A 71 -11.37 4.18 24.33
N VAL A 72 -11.95 3.44 23.38
CA VAL A 72 -13.39 3.47 23.14
C VAL A 72 -14.01 2.11 23.40
N HIS A 73 -13.49 1.28 24.30
CA HIS A 73 -14.03 -0.06 24.61
C HIS A 73 -14.43 -0.87 23.36
N GLY A 74 -13.57 -0.87 22.34
CA GLY A 74 -13.77 -1.54 21.06
C GLY A 74 -13.31 -2.99 21.09
N GLY A 75 -13.99 -3.84 20.31
CA GLY A 75 -13.64 -5.24 20.10
C GLY A 75 -13.42 -6.02 21.40
N VAL A 76 -12.24 -6.65 21.49
CA VAL A 76 -11.82 -7.46 22.66
C VAL A 76 -11.50 -6.63 23.90
N LEU A 77 -11.47 -5.29 23.79
CA LEU A 77 -11.17 -4.36 24.89
C LEU A 77 -12.43 -3.72 25.47
N HIS A 78 -13.57 -4.40 25.38
CA HIS A 78 -14.88 -3.94 25.84
C HIS A 78 -14.94 -3.59 27.34
N SER A 79 -16.04 -2.96 27.77
CA SER A 79 -16.23 -2.47 29.15
C SER A 79 -16.14 -3.56 30.23
N ARG A 80 -16.57 -4.78 29.91
CA ARG A 80 -16.56 -5.92 30.86
C ARG A 80 -15.17 -6.56 31.09
N VAL A 81 -14.10 -6.07 30.45
CA VAL A 81 -12.75 -6.62 30.65
C VAL A 81 -12.17 -6.12 31.97
N PRO A 82 -11.84 -6.99 32.94
CA PRO A 82 -11.36 -6.56 34.27
C PRO A 82 -10.02 -5.83 34.22
N ASN A 83 -9.10 -6.26 33.34
CA ASN A 83 -7.78 -5.64 33.18
C ASN A 83 -7.49 -5.34 31.71
N ALA A 84 -8.05 -4.25 31.21
CA ALA A 84 -7.90 -3.83 29.81
C ALA A 84 -6.45 -3.48 29.45
N ASP A 85 -5.65 -2.99 30.40
CA ASP A 85 -4.23 -2.67 30.18
C ASP A 85 -3.42 -3.95 29.89
N ALA A 86 -3.68 -5.03 30.64
CA ALA A 86 -3.04 -6.33 30.40
C ALA A 86 -3.47 -6.93 29.05
N VAL A 87 -4.76 -6.90 28.73
CA VAL A 87 -5.25 -7.41 27.43
C VAL A 87 -4.69 -6.59 26.28
N PHE A 88 -4.58 -5.26 26.41
CA PHE A 88 -3.93 -4.42 25.41
C PHE A 88 -2.47 -4.83 25.19
N ALA A 89 -1.70 -4.99 26.27
CA ALA A 89 -0.29 -5.37 26.18
C ALA A 89 -0.10 -6.76 25.55
N GLU A 90 -0.93 -7.73 25.94
CA GLU A 90 -0.92 -9.08 25.37
C GLU A 90 -1.21 -9.05 23.87
N ARG A 91 -2.30 -8.38 23.45
CA ARG A 91 -2.67 -8.25 22.03
C ARG A 91 -1.62 -7.53 21.22
N LEU A 92 -1.01 -6.50 21.78
CA LEU A 92 0.07 -5.79 21.11
C LEU A 92 1.26 -6.72 20.88
N GLU A 93 1.74 -7.43 21.90
CA GLU A 93 2.88 -8.34 21.77
C GLU A 93 2.58 -9.54 20.86
N GLU A 94 1.37 -10.10 20.91
CA GLU A 94 0.91 -11.17 20.00
C GLU A 94 1.12 -10.73 18.55
N ARG A 95 0.60 -9.56 18.18
CA ARG A 95 0.62 -9.05 16.80
C ARG A 95 2.00 -8.56 16.37
N LEU A 96 2.77 -7.95 17.27
CA LEU A 96 4.17 -7.61 17.02
C LEU A 96 5.05 -8.86 16.85
N SER A 97 4.75 -9.97 17.55
CA SER A 97 5.46 -11.23 17.36
C SER A 97 5.31 -11.79 15.95
N GLU A 98 4.11 -11.71 15.37
CA GLU A 98 3.88 -12.09 13.98
C GLU A 98 4.64 -11.22 12.99
N LEU A 99 4.75 -9.91 13.26
CA LEU A 99 5.54 -9.01 12.42
C LEU A 99 7.05 -9.27 12.53
N ARG A 100 7.55 -9.63 13.72
CA ARG A 100 8.95 -10.06 13.91
C ARG A 100 9.28 -11.31 13.09
N LYS A 101 8.36 -12.29 13.01
CA LYS A 101 8.55 -13.52 12.20
C LYS A 101 8.77 -13.22 10.72
N VAL A 102 8.24 -12.11 10.20
CA VAL A 102 8.41 -11.70 8.79
C VAL A 102 9.52 -10.69 8.56
N GLY A 103 10.39 -10.48 9.56
CA GLY A 103 11.60 -9.65 9.45
C GLY A 103 11.43 -8.20 9.89
N TRP A 104 10.40 -7.88 10.68
CA TRP A 104 10.37 -6.60 11.40
C TRP A 104 11.34 -6.62 12.58
N GLU A 105 12.22 -5.62 12.63
CA GLU A 105 13.14 -5.41 13.76
C GLU A 105 12.48 -4.49 14.79
N ASP A 106 12.35 -4.99 16.01
CA ASP A 106 11.72 -4.26 17.12
C ASP A 106 12.73 -3.26 17.69
N PRO A 107 12.49 -1.93 17.59
CA PRO A 107 13.43 -0.92 18.06
C PRO A 107 13.46 -0.80 19.60
N ARG A 108 12.61 -1.52 20.32
CA ARG A 108 12.56 -1.50 21.78
C ARG A 108 13.73 -2.32 22.33
N ASN A 109 14.54 -1.71 23.20
CA ASN A 109 15.75 -2.30 23.79
C ASN A 109 15.42 -3.46 24.76
N GLY A 110 15.16 -4.64 24.22
CA GLY A 110 14.99 -5.88 24.97
C GLY A 110 13.63 -6.06 25.67
N PRO A 111 13.47 -7.13 26.46
CA PRO A 111 12.21 -7.49 27.12
C PRO A 111 11.68 -6.40 28.06
N ALA A 112 12.57 -5.61 28.68
CA ALA A 112 12.21 -4.53 29.61
C ALA A 112 11.47 -3.36 28.92
N GLY A 113 11.68 -3.15 27.62
CA GLY A 113 10.94 -2.15 26.84
C GLY A 113 9.59 -2.66 26.30
N ARG A 114 9.30 -3.96 26.43
CA ARG A 114 8.04 -4.56 25.96
C ARG A 114 6.98 -4.39 27.04
N GLY A 115 5.89 -3.68 26.71
CA GLY A 115 4.75 -3.43 27.61
C GLY A 115 4.81 -2.13 28.41
N ALA A 116 5.97 -1.51 28.61
CA ALA A 116 6.08 -0.23 29.31
C ALA A 116 5.70 0.96 28.40
N GLY A 117 4.90 1.89 28.93
CA GLY A 117 4.66 3.22 28.32
C GLY A 117 3.80 3.26 27.05
N GLN A 118 3.20 2.14 26.63
CA GLN A 118 2.38 2.10 25.40
C GLN A 118 0.98 2.71 25.58
N ILE A 119 0.43 2.62 26.80
CA ILE A 119 -0.86 3.22 27.15
C ILE A 119 -0.61 4.56 27.81
N THR A 120 -1.01 5.63 27.12
CA THR A 120 -0.80 7.00 27.58
C THR A 120 -1.85 7.42 28.62
N PRO A 121 -1.56 8.44 29.47
CA PRO A 121 -2.56 9.02 30.37
C PRO A 121 -3.82 9.51 29.62
N THR A 122 -3.65 10.11 28.44
CA THR A 122 -4.77 10.56 27.60
C THR A 122 -5.65 9.40 27.16
N MET A 123 -5.06 8.25 26.78
CA MET A 123 -5.84 7.06 26.42
C MET A 123 -6.70 6.57 27.59
N ARG A 124 -6.13 6.52 28.80
CA ARG A 124 -6.88 6.17 30.02
C ARG A 124 -7.98 7.19 30.32
N ALA A 125 -7.68 8.47 30.15
CA ALA A 125 -8.63 9.55 30.37
C ALA A 125 -9.82 9.51 29.41
N VAL A 126 -9.63 9.10 28.14
CA VAL A 126 -10.73 8.87 27.19
C VAL A 126 -11.50 7.61 27.57
N ARG A 127 -10.81 6.52 27.92
CA ARG A 127 -11.42 5.25 28.33
C ARG A 127 -12.34 5.39 29.54
N ALA A 128 -12.00 6.24 30.49
CA ALA A 128 -12.79 6.48 31.70
C ALA A 128 -14.08 7.30 31.47
N LYS A 129 -14.32 7.80 30.25
CA LYS A 129 -15.51 8.61 29.93
C LYS A 129 -16.74 7.72 29.69
N THR A 130 -17.91 8.34 29.72
CA THR A 130 -19.17 7.66 29.37
C THR A 130 -19.20 7.25 27.90
N LEU A 131 -20.13 6.35 27.55
CA LEU A 131 -20.34 5.90 26.18
C LEU A 131 -20.56 7.04 25.19
N GLU A 132 -21.34 8.03 25.56
CA GLU A 132 -21.72 9.14 24.70
C GLU A 132 -20.48 9.95 24.31
N VAL A 133 -19.61 10.23 25.27
CA VAL A 133 -18.41 11.03 25.04
C VAL A 133 -17.35 10.24 24.26
N ARG A 134 -17.10 8.98 24.63
CA ARG A 134 -16.14 8.14 23.88
C ARG A 134 -16.61 7.86 22.45
N ARG A 135 -17.92 7.77 22.24
CA ARG A 135 -18.55 7.68 20.91
C ARG A 135 -18.30 8.93 20.07
N ASP A 136 -18.62 10.12 20.58
CA ASP A 136 -18.42 11.37 19.84
C ASP A 136 -16.94 11.56 19.45
N ILE A 137 -16.02 11.29 20.38
CA ILE A 137 -14.58 11.33 20.09
C ILE A 137 -14.23 10.35 18.97
N TYR A 138 -14.68 9.10 19.03
CA TYR A 138 -14.37 8.10 18.00
C TYR A 138 -14.93 8.49 16.63
N LEU A 139 -16.19 8.91 16.57
CA LEU A 139 -16.83 9.26 15.31
C LEU A 139 -16.16 10.46 14.65
N ARG A 140 -15.80 11.47 15.46
CA ARG A 140 -15.20 12.72 15.00
C ARG A 140 -13.73 12.57 14.62
N GLU A 141 -12.93 12.05 15.54
CA GLU A 141 -11.48 12.04 15.42
C GLU A 141 -10.96 10.85 14.61
N ARG A 142 -11.71 9.74 14.55
CA ARG A 142 -11.31 8.52 13.82
C ARG A 142 -12.14 8.31 12.57
N LEU A 143 -13.46 8.12 12.67
CA LEU A 143 -14.26 7.74 11.48
C LEU A 143 -14.34 8.85 10.44
N LEU A 144 -14.63 10.09 10.84
CA LEU A 144 -14.73 11.20 9.89
C LEU A 144 -13.38 11.53 9.23
N GLU A 145 -12.27 11.44 9.97
CA GLU A 145 -10.92 11.57 9.41
C GLU A 145 -10.67 10.52 8.31
N GLN A 146 -10.97 9.25 8.60
CA GLN A 146 -10.77 8.14 7.67
C GLN A 146 -11.71 8.23 6.47
N HIS A 147 -12.99 8.50 6.68
CA HIS A 147 -13.97 8.74 5.62
C HIS A 147 -13.49 9.83 4.66
N ALA A 148 -13.09 10.99 5.19
CA ALA A 148 -12.58 12.09 4.36
C ALA A 148 -11.28 11.72 3.62
N TRP A 149 -10.41 10.91 4.23
CA TRP A 149 -9.19 10.41 3.59
C TRP A 149 -9.51 9.47 2.42
N TYR A 150 -10.38 8.47 2.62
CA TYR A 150 -10.79 7.52 1.59
C TYR A 150 -11.51 8.22 0.44
N ARG A 151 -12.43 9.16 0.73
CA ARG A 151 -13.09 10.00 -0.29
C ARG A 151 -12.08 10.75 -1.16
N ARG A 152 -11.10 11.43 -0.54
CA ARG A 152 -10.04 12.15 -1.27
C ARG A 152 -9.20 11.19 -2.13
N LYS A 153 -8.88 10.00 -1.63
CA LYS A 153 -8.10 8.99 -2.35
C LYS A 153 -8.86 8.43 -3.55
N ALA A 154 -10.14 8.09 -3.39
CA ALA A 154 -11.01 7.67 -4.48
C ALA A 154 -11.09 8.74 -5.58
N ALA A 155 -11.34 10.00 -5.20
CA ALA A 155 -11.41 11.11 -6.16
C ALA A 155 -10.08 11.38 -6.90
N LEU A 156 -8.94 11.26 -6.23
CA LEU A 156 -7.62 11.38 -6.86
C LEU A 156 -7.34 10.23 -7.83
N ALA A 157 -7.68 9.00 -7.46
CA ALA A 157 -7.54 7.83 -8.32
C ALA A 157 -8.44 7.94 -9.56
N HIS A 158 -9.69 8.35 -9.38
CA HIS A 158 -10.65 8.56 -10.46
C HIS A 158 -10.17 9.63 -11.45
N ARG A 159 -9.77 10.81 -10.96
CA ARG A 159 -9.24 11.90 -11.82
C ARG A 159 -7.97 11.47 -12.56
N SER A 160 -7.13 10.67 -11.93
CA SER A 160 -5.92 10.13 -12.58
C SER A 160 -6.30 9.13 -13.67
N ALA A 161 -7.27 8.25 -13.43
CA ALA A 161 -7.77 7.32 -14.43
C ALA A 161 -8.34 8.07 -15.65
N ALA A 162 -9.19 9.07 -15.43
CA ALA A 162 -9.76 9.89 -16.50
C ALA A 162 -8.68 10.62 -17.29
N ARG A 163 -7.73 11.28 -16.61
CA ARG A 163 -6.61 11.99 -17.25
C ARG A 163 -5.78 11.08 -18.15
N TRP A 164 -5.39 9.90 -17.66
CA TRP A 164 -4.59 8.98 -18.45
C TRP A 164 -5.36 8.38 -19.62
N SER A 165 -6.66 8.10 -19.46
CA SER A 165 -7.51 7.69 -20.58
C SER A 165 -7.59 8.78 -21.65
N SER A 166 -7.72 10.05 -21.26
CA SER A 166 -7.69 11.17 -22.20
C SER A 166 -6.34 11.29 -22.91
N VAL A 167 -5.22 11.16 -22.19
CA VAL A 167 -3.87 11.18 -22.79
C VAL A 167 -3.71 10.06 -23.81
N THR A 168 -4.11 8.82 -23.47
CA THR A 168 -4.08 7.69 -24.39
C THR A 168 -4.92 7.95 -25.63
N ALA A 169 -6.17 8.40 -25.47
CA ALA A 169 -7.07 8.70 -26.59
C ALA A 169 -6.51 9.81 -27.50
N SER A 170 -5.97 10.89 -26.93
CA SER A 170 -5.35 11.97 -27.70
C SER A 170 -4.13 11.49 -28.48
N LEU A 171 -3.24 10.69 -27.87
CA LEU A 171 -2.08 10.13 -28.55
C LEU A 171 -2.47 9.16 -29.67
N THR A 172 -3.49 8.32 -29.45
CA THR A 172 -4.02 7.43 -30.49
C THR A 172 -4.65 8.21 -31.64
N LEU A 173 -5.38 9.29 -31.36
CA LEU A 173 -5.92 10.17 -32.40
C LEU A 173 -4.81 10.85 -33.21
N LEU A 174 -3.77 11.35 -32.54
CA LEU A 174 -2.61 11.95 -33.22
C LEU A 174 -1.86 10.92 -34.09
N ALA A 175 -1.72 9.69 -33.60
CA ALA A 175 -1.14 8.60 -34.39
C ALA A 175 -1.98 8.30 -35.64
N LEU A 176 -3.31 8.26 -35.51
CA LEU A 176 -4.23 8.05 -36.63
C LEU A 176 -4.13 9.20 -37.65
N LEU A 177 -4.16 10.45 -37.20
CA LEU A 177 -4.03 11.61 -38.08
C LEU A 177 -2.67 11.61 -38.82
N ALA A 178 -1.57 11.30 -38.11
CA ALA A 178 -0.26 11.17 -38.72
C ALA A 178 -0.24 10.05 -39.79
N ALA A 179 -0.87 8.91 -39.51
CA ALA A 179 -0.96 7.81 -40.47
C ALA A 179 -1.74 8.20 -41.73
N VAL A 180 -2.87 8.90 -41.58
CA VAL A 180 -3.70 9.37 -42.72
C VAL A 180 -2.95 10.42 -43.55
N LEU A 181 -2.34 11.42 -42.91
CA LEU A 181 -1.58 12.46 -43.61
C LEU A 181 -0.38 11.89 -44.36
N ARG A 182 0.27 10.86 -43.78
CA ARG A 182 1.34 10.12 -44.45
C ARG A 182 0.81 9.34 -45.65
N ALA A 183 -0.33 8.67 -45.53
CA ALA A 183 -0.95 7.92 -46.63
C ALA A 183 -1.38 8.84 -47.78
N ALA A 184 -1.73 10.09 -47.48
CA ALA A 184 -2.05 11.13 -48.46
C ALA A 184 -0.81 11.88 -49.02
N ASP A 185 0.41 11.46 -48.67
CA ASP A 185 1.69 12.06 -49.06
C ASP A 185 1.85 13.56 -48.68
N VAL A 186 1.10 14.03 -47.68
CA VAL A 186 1.09 15.45 -47.26
C VAL A 186 2.32 15.83 -46.43
N ILE A 187 2.85 14.89 -45.65
CA ILE A 187 3.93 15.10 -44.66
C ILE A 187 5.26 14.42 -45.03
N GLY A 188 5.37 13.87 -46.25
CA GLY A 188 6.59 13.28 -46.78
C GLY A 188 7.18 12.17 -45.88
N ARG A 189 8.50 12.24 -45.60
CA ARG A 189 9.24 11.20 -44.87
C ARG A 189 9.09 11.21 -43.34
N TRP A 190 8.41 12.20 -42.76
CA TRP A 190 8.29 12.32 -41.30
C TRP A 190 7.38 11.20 -40.75
N ASP A 191 7.94 10.34 -39.89
CA ASP A 191 7.18 9.26 -39.24
C ASP A 191 6.81 9.62 -37.80
N LEU A 192 5.79 10.46 -37.66
CA LEU A 192 5.21 10.79 -36.35
C LEU A 192 4.23 9.71 -35.86
N THR A 193 3.79 8.81 -36.75
CA THR A 193 2.89 7.70 -36.43
C THR A 193 3.53 6.76 -35.40
N GLY A 194 4.79 6.37 -35.63
CA GLY A 194 5.54 5.52 -34.70
C GLY A 194 5.69 6.16 -33.31
N LEU A 195 6.03 7.45 -33.26
CA LEU A 195 6.21 8.21 -32.01
C LEU A 195 4.93 8.26 -31.18
N PHE A 196 3.80 8.66 -31.78
CA PHE A 196 2.52 8.76 -31.07
C PHE A 196 1.99 7.38 -30.67
N SER A 197 2.18 6.35 -31.51
CA SER A 197 1.77 4.98 -31.19
C SER A 197 2.56 4.40 -30.00
N ALA A 198 3.88 4.57 -30.00
CA ALA A 198 4.73 4.12 -28.88
C ALA A 198 4.38 4.87 -27.58
N SER A 199 4.12 6.17 -27.68
CA SER A 199 3.70 6.99 -26.54
C SER A 199 2.33 6.55 -25.98
N ALA A 200 1.37 6.25 -26.85
CA ALA A 200 0.07 5.72 -26.45
C ALA A 200 0.21 4.35 -25.76
N ALA A 201 1.03 3.45 -26.31
CA ALA A 201 1.32 2.16 -25.69
C ALA A 201 1.97 2.30 -24.30
N ALA A 202 2.91 3.24 -24.14
CA ALA A 202 3.52 3.55 -22.86
C ALA A 202 2.50 4.10 -21.85
N ALA A 203 1.57 4.96 -22.29
CA ALA A 203 0.49 5.48 -21.46
C ALA A 203 -0.45 4.35 -20.98
N VAL A 204 -0.84 3.43 -21.86
CA VAL A 204 -1.62 2.23 -21.51
C VAL A 204 -0.87 1.37 -20.50
N ALA A 205 0.40 1.06 -20.75
CA ALA A 205 1.23 0.27 -19.83
C ALA A 205 1.32 0.94 -18.45
N TRP A 206 1.44 2.26 -18.41
CA TRP A 206 1.43 3.01 -17.16
C TRP A 206 0.09 2.92 -16.42
N GLN A 207 -1.04 2.97 -17.13
CA GLN A 207 -2.37 2.77 -16.53
C GLN A 207 -2.50 1.38 -15.89
N GLU A 208 -2.06 0.34 -16.60
CA GLU A 208 -2.06 -1.05 -16.11
C GLU A 208 -1.19 -1.23 -14.86
N VAL A 209 -0.02 -0.58 -14.82
CA VAL A 209 0.86 -0.61 -13.64
C VAL A 209 0.23 0.12 -12.45
N ARG A 210 -0.41 1.27 -12.67
CA ARG A 210 -0.95 2.10 -11.59
C ARG A 210 -2.32 1.64 -11.09
N ARG A 211 -3.07 0.85 -11.86
CA ARG A 211 -4.36 0.25 -11.49
C ARG A 211 -5.34 1.26 -10.85
N HIS A 212 -5.46 2.45 -11.44
CA HIS A 212 -6.29 3.54 -10.88
C HIS A 212 -7.78 3.17 -10.75
N ARG A 213 -8.31 2.30 -11.63
CA ARG A 213 -9.70 1.84 -11.58
C ARG A 213 -9.96 0.95 -10.34
N PRO A 214 -9.23 -0.16 -10.11
CA PRO A 214 -9.33 -0.92 -8.86
C PRO A 214 -9.14 -0.08 -7.59
N LEU A 215 -8.20 0.88 -7.62
CA LEU A 215 -7.99 1.80 -6.49
C LEU A 215 -9.19 2.72 -6.24
N THR A 216 -9.83 3.20 -7.31
CA THR A 216 -11.05 4.01 -7.19
C THR A 216 -12.15 3.22 -6.51
N TYR A 217 -12.42 2.00 -7.01
CA TYR A 217 -13.44 1.12 -6.47
C TYR A 217 -13.19 0.76 -5.00
N ALA A 218 -12.00 0.28 -4.66
CA ALA A 218 -11.67 -0.13 -3.31
C ALA A 218 -11.82 1.03 -2.31
N HIS A 219 -11.38 2.24 -2.68
CA HIS A 219 -11.50 3.40 -1.81
C HIS A 219 -12.93 3.96 -1.73
N SER A 220 -13.73 3.90 -2.80
CA SER A 220 -15.14 4.32 -2.75
C SER A 220 -15.97 3.35 -1.91
N LEU A 221 -15.70 2.04 -2.00
CA LEU A 221 -16.43 1.05 -1.21
C LEU A 221 -16.17 1.25 0.29
N VAL A 222 -14.90 1.39 0.69
CA VAL A 222 -14.56 1.66 2.10
C VAL A 222 -15.16 2.99 2.56
N GLU A 223 -15.21 4.01 1.71
CA GLU A 223 -15.86 5.28 2.03
C GLU A 223 -17.35 5.10 2.33
N GLN A 224 -18.08 4.40 1.46
CA GLN A 224 -19.51 4.12 1.63
C GLN A 224 -19.81 3.25 2.87
N ASP A 225 -18.99 2.23 3.12
CA ASP A 225 -19.13 1.35 4.28
C ASP A 225 -18.87 2.14 5.59
N LEU A 226 -17.86 3.02 5.61
CA LEU A 226 -17.58 3.87 6.76
C LEU A 226 -18.69 4.88 7.03
N GLU A 227 -19.29 5.46 5.99
CA GLU A 227 -20.41 6.39 6.14
C GLU A 227 -21.65 5.69 6.69
N THR A 228 -21.97 4.51 6.14
CA THR A 228 -23.08 3.66 6.61
C THR A 228 -22.89 3.31 8.09
N LEU A 229 -21.69 2.85 8.45
CA LEU A 229 -21.36 2.48 9.83
C LEU A 229 -21.40 3.69 10.76
N ARG A 230 -20.96 4.88 10.30
CA ARG A 230 -21.03 6.12 11.08
C ARG A 230 -22.48 6.49 11.41
N VAL A 231 -23.40 6.39 10.46
CA VAL A 231 -24.83 6.67 10.65
C VAL A 231 -25.43 5.71 11.67
N GLU A 232 -25.13 4.41 11.56
CA GLU A 232 -25.57 3.37 12.50
C GLU A 232 -25.04 3.64 13.92
N MET A 233 -23.72 3.83 14.04
CA MET A 233 -23.06 4.08 15.32
C MET A 233 -23.50 5.37 16.01
N THR A 234 -24.05 6.33 15.27
CA THR A 234 -24.61 7.56 15.84
C THR A 234 -25.98 7.34 16.48
N THR A 235 -26.82 6.49 15.88
CA THR A 235 -28.27 6.48 16.16
C THR A 235 -28.77 5.23 16.88
N THR A 236 -28.19 4.06 16.64
CA THR A 236 -28.80 2.78 17.04
C THR A 236 -27.95 1.92 17.96
N VAL A 237 -26.65 2.22 18.10
CA VAL A 237 -25.70 1.32 18.79
C VAL A 237 -25.73 1.49 20.31
N THR A 238 -26.03 0.40 21.01
CA THR A 238 -25.99 0.31 22.48
C THR A 238 -24.58 0.00 23.01
N GLU A 239 -24.36 0.14 24.32
CA GLU A 239 -23.09 -0.20 24.99
C GLU A 239 -22.62 -1.64 24.70
N ASP A 240 -23.57 -2.58 24.59
CA ASP A 240 -23.26 -4.00 24.33
C ASP A 240 -22.86 -4.28 22.88
N GLN A 241 -23.43 -3.54 21.93
CA GLN A 241 -23.14 -3.68 20.50
C GLN A 241 -21.91 -2.87 20.07
N TRP A 242 -21.58 -1.83 20.84
CA TRP A 242 -20.51 -0.89 20.57
C TRP A 242 -19.15 -1.55 20.26
N PRO A 243 -18.66 -2.53 21.04
CA PRO A 243 -17.35 -3.12 20.78
C PRO A 243 -17.27 -3.78 19.40
N ALA A 244 -18.32 -4.50 18.98
CA ALA A 244 -18.36 -5.16 17.68
C ALA A 244 -18.32 -4.16 16.52
N LYS A 245 -19.05 -3.03 16.66
CA LYS A 245 -19.11 -1.98 15.64
C LYS A 245 -17.78 -1.23 15.49
N VAL A 246 -17.08 -0.98 16.60
CA VAL A 246 -15.72 -0.42 16.55
C VAL A 246 -14.74 -1.40 15.87
N ALA A 247 -14.82 -2.70 16.19
CA ALA A 247 -13.96 -3.70 15.54
C ALA A 247 -14.23 -3.82 14.03
N GLU A 248 -15.49 -3.67 13.62
CA GLU A 248 -15.90 -3.59 12.23
C GLU A 248 -15.33 -2.36 11.51
N ALA A 249 -15.47 -1.16 12.11
CA ALA A 249 -14.86 0.06 11.59
C ALA A 249 -13.35 -0.09 11.41
N GLU A 250 -12.66 -0.61 12.44
CA GLU A 250 -11.21 -0.79 12.43
C GLU A 250 -10.74 -1.84 11.40
N ARG A 251 -11.58 -2.83 11.09
CA ARG A 251 -11.34 -3.79 10.00
C ARG A 251 -11.44 -3.11 8.63
N LEU A 252 -12.45 -2.26 8.41
CA LEU A 252 -12.66 -1.55 7.14
C LEU A 252 -11.49 -0.63 6.79
N VAL A 253 -10.96 0.09 7.78
CA VAL A 253 -9.80 1.00 7.60
C VAL A 253 -8.46 0.26 7.54
N SER A 254 -8.45 -1.06 7.71
CA SER A 254 -7.20 -1.81 7.70
C SER A 254 -6.56 -1.85 6.30
N PRO A 255 -5.22 -1.74 6.20
CA PRO A 255 -4.54 -1.86 4.91
C PRO A 255 -4.82 -3.20 4.21
N GLN A 256 -4.98 -4.28 4.99
CA GLN A 256 -5.25 -5.63 4.48
C GLN A 256 -6.59 -5.70 3.76
N HIS A 257 -7.62 -5.06 4.31
CA HIS A 257 -8.94 -5.00 3.68
C HIS A 257 -8.89 -4.21 2.37
N SER A 258 -8.26 -3.04 2.38
CA SER A 258 -8.07 -2.24 1.17
C SER A 258 -7.26 -3.00 0.08
N ASP A 259 -6.18 -3.69 0.46
CA ASP A 259 -5.37 -4.49 -0.47
C ASP A 259 -6.14 -5.68 -1.04
N TRP A 260 -6.98 -6.32 -0.23
CA TRP A 260 -7.86 -7.41 -0.68
C TRP A 260 -8.87 -6.90 -1.72
N LEU A 261 -9.52 -5.76 -1.47
CA LEU A 261 -10.44 -5.13 -2.42
C LEU A 261 -9.75 -4.73 -3.73
N VAL A 262 -8.53 -4.17 -3.68
CA VAL A 262 -7.77 -3.83 -4.90
C VAL A 262 -7.39 -5.08 -5.72
N ARG A 263 -7.25 -6.24 -5.06
CA ARG A 263 -6.88 -7.49 -5.72
C ARG A 263 -8.08 -8.27 -6.25
N PHE A 264 -9.18 -8.30 -5.51
CA PHE A 264 -10.31 -9.22 -5.73
C PHE A 264 -11.68 -8.53 -5.84
N GLY A 265 -11.76 -7.22 -5.59
CA GLY A 265 -13.02 -6.47 -5.61
C GLY A 265 -13.53 -6.15 -7.01
N ASN A 266 -13.37 -7.06 -7.98
CA ASN A 266 -13.81 -6.88 -9.36
C ASN A 266 -14.35 -8.19 -9.92
#